data_AF-A0A7D7R1P6-F1
#
_entry.id   AF-A0A7D7R1P6-F1
#
_cell.length_a   1.000
_cell.length_b   1.000
_cell.length_c   1.000
_cell.angle_alpha   90.00
_cell.angle_beta   90.00
_cell.angle_gamma   90.00
#
_symmetry.space_group_name_H-M   'P 1'
#
loop_
_entity.id
_entity.type
_entity.pdbx_description
1 polymer ?
#
loop_
_entity_poly.entity_id
_entity_poly.type
_entity_poly.pdbx_seq_one_letter_code
_entity_poly.pdbx_strand_id
1 'polypeptide(L)'
;MNHAKKVMIYTLMAIMALMGASSGVLANGTAAVEHSQVYEVQTLQEANYSKKVMKAVSETMGMDADSYDAISIINQLPKIKVWEYYLASFGKKVKGNEVRCAVKDIFDIDLDLVSKNDYGSKLAIYPAPIMEILRVSLKQAPTSTKKDELIMSMSKNEVMDRYIKQSDYALTGVQLSLLVNQIFGVNLMGISSLDGKQLAINSKGQWIVKGEQDLILLESSLDDVDVFVYAGPYLEELTGTKALPEELIVKLTAIGFVYQEENDRLYYRNPTGESVPDAFKGQVIGILLGFIAEVTSR
;
A
#
# COMPACT_ATOMS: atom_id res chain seq x y z
N MET A 1 37.48 40.83 -32.22
CA MET A 1 36.37 39.88 -32.50
C MET A 1 36.44 38.84 -31.39
N ASN A 2 35.78 39.03 -30.23
CA ASN A 2 34.32 39.05 -29.96
C ASN A 2 33.70 37.68 -30.21
N HIS A 3 32.94 37.03 -29.31
CA HIS A 3 32.58 37.24 -27.89
C HIS A 3 32.42 35.83 -27.27
N ALA A 4 32.88 35.50 -26.05
CA ALA A 4 32.39 35.88 -24.73
C ALA A 4 30.97 35.36 -24.36
N LYS A 5 30.95 34.29 -23.53
CA LYS A 5 30.00 33.87 -22.46
C LYS A 5 28.52 34.30 -22.51
N LYS A 6 27.63 33.40 -22.07
CA LYS A 6 26.61 33.74 -21.05
C LYS A 6 26.30 32.57 -20.11
N VAL A 7 26.34 32.87 -18.81
CA VAL A 7 25.79 32.08 -17.70
C VAL A 7 24.46 32.74 -17.33
N MET A 8 23.44 31.95 -17.00
CA MET A 8 22.13 32.48 -16.62
C MET A 8 22.03 32.61 -15.10
N ILE A 9 21.82 33.84 -14.62
CA ILE A 9 21.49 34.16 -13.24
C ILE A 9 20.01 34.56 -13.24
N TYR A 10 19.20 33.97 -12.36
CA TYR A 10 17.83 34.41 -12.13
C TYR A 10 17.77 35.29 -10.89
N THR A 11 17.46 36.56 -11.11
CA THR A 11 17.17 37.57 -10.08
C THR A 11 15.73 37.42 -9.60
N LEU A 12 15.49 37.43 -8.29
CA LEU A 12 14.15 37.65 -7.73
C LEU A 12 13.96 39.12 -7.33
N MET A 13 12.77 39.66 -7.54
CA MET A 13 12.50 41.09 -7.43
C MET A 13 12.39 41.59 -5.98
N ALA A 14 12.87 42.80 -5.74
CA ALA A 14 12.50 43.60 -4.58
C ALA A 14 11.26 44.44 -4.90
N ILE A 15 10.37 44.60 -3.92
CA ILE A 15 9.28 45.60 -3.96
C ILE A 15 9.55 46.63 -2.87
N MET A 16 9.71 47.89 -3.26
CA MET A 16 9.71 49.04 -2.37
C MET A 16 8.27 49.55 -2.19
N ALA A 17 7.97 50.04 -0.97
CA ALA A 17 6.92 51.02 -0.73
C ALA A 17 7.51 52.15 0.12
N LEU A 18 7.29 53.41 -0.28
CA LEU A 18 7.91 54.58 0.36
C LEU A 18 7.01 55.26 1.41
N MET A 19 7.72 55.93 2.32
CA MET A 19 7.31 56.75 3.46
C MET A 19 6.11 57.70 3.33
N GLY A 20 5.48 57.97 4.48
CA GLY A 20 4.87 59.25 4.84
C GLY A 20 5.00 59.52 6.35
N ALA A 21 5.58 60.66 6.74
CA ALA A 21 5.59 61.18 8.11
C ALA A 21 4.41 62.19 8.30
N SER A 22 3.99 62.67 9.47
CA SER A 22 4.35 62.49 10.90
C SER A 22 3.03 62.57 11.74
N SER A 23 2.90 62.74 13.07
CA SER A 23 3.79 63.16 14.19
C SER A 23 3.10 62.85 15.54
N GLY A 24 3.81 62.90 16.68
CA GLY A 24 3.17 63.18 17.99
C GLY A 24 3.51 62.32 19.22
N VAL A 25 4.58 62.70 19.95
CA VAL A 25 4.61 62.93 21.41
C VAL A 25 4.22 61.81 22.42
N LEU A 26 5.26 61.33 23.14
CA LEU A 26 5.36 60.94 24.58
C LEU A 26 4.65 59.69 25.18
N ALA A 27 5.49 58.71 25.56
CA ALA A 27 5.90 58.39 26.95
C ALA A 27 5.61 56.99 27.55
N ASN A 28 6.67 56.50 28.24
CA ASN A 28 6.74 55.48 29.31
C ASN A 28 6.41 54.00 29.02
N GLY A 29 7.35 53.12 29.38
CA GLY A 29 7.11 51.66 29.48
C GLY A 29 8.32 50.80 29.18
N THR A 30 9.27 50.72 30.12
CA THR A 30 10.27 49.62 30.32
C THR A 30 10.38 48.54 29.24
N ALA A 31 11.41 48.62 28.38
CA ALA A 31 11.81 47.51 27.51
C ALA A 31 12.85 46.61 28.23
N ALA A 32 12.40 45.47 28.74
CA ALA A 32 13.28 44.32 28.97
C ALA A 32 13.52 43.61 27.63
N VAL A 33 14.72 43.06 27.42
CA VAL A 33 15.08 42.40 26.16
C VAL A 33 14.45 41.01 26.11
N GLU A 34 13.35 40.87 25.38
CA GLU A 34 12.84 39.55 24.99
C GLU A 34 13.59 39.02 23.76
N HIS A 35 14.27 37.89 23.94
CA HIS A 35 14.76 37.09 22.82
C HIS A 35 13.55 36.48 22.09
N SER A 36 13.16 37.06 20.95
CA SER A 36 12.18 36.46 20.05
C SER A 36 12.75 35.18 19.43
N GLN A 37 12.50 34.03 20.07
CA GLN A 37 12.63 32.74 19.41
C GLN A 37 11.53 32.62 18.36
N VAL A 38 11.94 32.53 17.10
CA VAL A 38 11.02 32.26 15.98
C VAL A 38 10.53 30.83 16.12
N TYR A 39 9.29 30.66 16.58
CA TYR A 39 8.58 29.40 16.47
C TYR A 39 8.20 29.20 15.00
N GLU A 40 8.99 28.38 14.28
CA GLU A 40 8.48 27.73 13.07
C GLU A 40 7.26 26.90 13.46
N VAL A 41 6.10 27.24 12.92
CA VAL A 41 4.90 26.41 13.02
C VAL A 41 5.09 25.22 12.07
N GLN A 42 5.84 24.22 12.55
CA GLN A 42 5.89 22.92 11.91
C GLN A 42 4.47 22.35 11.94
N THR A 43 3.84 22.26 10.76
CA THR A 43 2.52 21.65 10.61
C THR A 43 2.60 20.21 11.08
N LEU A 44 1.86 19.88 12.16
CA LEU A 44 1.76 18.51 12.66
C LEU A 44 1.30 17.59 11.54
N GLN A 45 2.22 16.75 11.05
CA GLN A 45 1.92 15.75 10.04
C GLN A 45 1.03 14.70 10.69
N GLU A 46 -0.15 14.44 10.13
CA GLU A 46 -1.02 13.38 10.66
C GLU A 46 -0.37 12.00 10.46
N ALA A 47 -0.55 11.11 11.43
CA ALA A 47 0.03 9.78 11.39
C ALA A 47 -0.77 8.87 10.45
N ASN A 48 -0.09 8.20 9.51
CA ASN A 48 -0.71 7.28 8.54
C ASN A 48 -1.27 6.00 9.19
N TYR A 49 -0.94 5.74 10.46
CA TYR A 49 -1.29 4.52 11.18
C TYR A 49 -1.88 4.82 12.56
N SER A 50 -2.60 3.84 13.12
CA SER A 50 -3.18 3.96 14.47
C SER A 50 -2.12 4.22 15.55
N LYS A 51 -2.48 4.90 16.65
CA LYS A 51 -1.58 5.15 17.79
C LYS A 51 -0.89 3.89 18.34
N LYS A 52 -1.58 2.74 18.27
CA LYS A 52 -1.05 1.42 18.64
C LYS A 52 0.15 1.02 17.77
N VAL A 53 0.00 1.17 16.45
CA VAL A 53 1.07 0.89 15.47
C VAL A 53 2.20 1.89 15.64
N MET A 54 1.90 3.20 15.65
CA MET A 54 2.91 4.26 15.75
C MET A 54 3.84 4.04 16.95
N LYS A 55 3.24 3.79 18.13
CA LYS A 55 3.98 3.49 19.36
C LYS A 55 4.85 2.24 19.24
N ALA A 56 4.28 1.13 18.77
CA ALA A 56 5.01 -0.14 18.69
C ALA A 56 6.17 -0.09 17.68
N VAL A 57 6.00 0.64 16.58
CA VAL A 57 7.04 0.84 15.55
C VAL A 57 8.13 1.78 16.07
N SER A 58 7.78 2.93 16.67
CA SER A 58 8.76 3.86 17.23
C SER A 58 9.59 3.23 18.35
N GLU A 59 8.96 2.51 19.29
CA GLU A 59 9.66 1.76 20.34
C GLU A 59 10.65 0.73 19.75
N THR A 60 10.24 0.02 18.69
CA THR A 60 11.10 -0.94 17.97
C THR A 60 12.27 -0.26 17.25
N MET A 61 12.08 0.98 16.78
CA MET A 61 13.11 1.82 16.16
C MET A 61 13.99 2.57 17.18
N GLY A 62 13.69 2.49 18.48
CA GLY A 62 14.40 3.21 19.54
C GLY A 62 14.07 4.72 19.60
N MET A 63 12.88 5.10 19.15
CA MET A 63 12.39 6.48 19.05
C MET A 63 11.25 6.75 20.03
N ASP A 64 11.06 8.02 20.40
CA ASP A 64 9.89 8.45 21.18
C ASP A 64 8.63 8.52 20.28
N ALA A 65 7.55 7.89 20.73
CA ALA A 65 6.34 7.64 19.93
C ALA A 65 5.56 8.91 19.57
N ASP A 66 5.60 9.91 20.45
CA ASP A 66 4.89 11.17 20.28
C ASP A 66 5.80 12.27 19.68
N SER A 67 7.05 11.93 19.30
CA SER A 67 7.97 12.86 18.64
C SER A 67 7.61 13.08 17.17
N TYR A 68 7.70 14.34 16.72
CA TYR A 68 7.48 14.71 15.31
C TYR A 68 8.38 13.92 14.36
N ASP A 69 9.65 13.71 14.74
CA ASP A 69 10.63 12.95 13.96
C ASP A 69 10.18 11.50 13.75
N ALA A 70 9.64 10.83 14.77
CA ALA A 70 9.12 9.47 14.64
C ALA A 70 7.92 9.42 13.70
N ILE A 71 6.98 10.36 13.80
CA ILE A 71 5.81 10.41 12.91
C ILE A 71 6.26 10.60 11.45
N SER A 72 7.14 11.58 11.19
CA SER A 72 7.57 11.88 9.83
C SER A 72 8.39 10.73 9.21
N ILE A 73 9.28 10.10 10.00
CA ILE A 73 10.07 8.95 9.53
C ILE A 73 9.18 7.72 9.27
N ILE A 74 8.25 7.38 10.18
CA ILE A 74 7.37 6.21 10.01
C ILE A 74 6.41 6.40 8.81
N ASN A 75 5.90 7.62 8.60
CA ASN A 75 5.05 7.94 7.45
C ASN A 75 5.79 7.80 6.10
N GLN A 76 7.12 7.93 6.07
CA GLN A 76 7.95 7.78 4.87
C GLN A 76 8.44 6.35 4.63
N LEU A 77 8.29 5.44 5.60
CA LEU A 77 8.65 4.03 5.42
C LEU A 77 7.63 3.32 4.49
N PRO A 78 8.09 2.45 3.58
CA PRO A 78 7.19 1.54 2.87
C PRO A 78 6.37 0.71 3.86
N LYS A 79 5.06 0.52 3.60
CA LYS A 79 4.15 -0.28 4.46
C LYS A 79 4.73 -1.62 4.91
N ILE A 80 5.46 -2.32 4.05
CA ILE A 80 6.12 -3.59 4.43
C ILE A 80 7.16 -3.43 5.54
N LYS A 81 7.86 -2.29 5.63
CA LYS A 81 8.84 -1.99 6.69
C LYS A 81 8.17 -1.58 7.99
N VAL A 82 7.08 -0.81 7.92
CA VAL A 82 6.23 -0.53 9.08
C VAL A 82 5.68 -1.84 9.65
N TRP A 83 5.21 -2.75 8.77
CA TRP A 83 4.75 -4.09 9.15
C TRP A 83 5.86 -4.98 9.74
N GLU A 84 7.07 -4.99 9.18
CA GLU A 84 8.22 -5.72 9.74
C GLU A 84 8.59 -5.24 11.15
N TYR A 85 8.66 -3.92 11.38
CA TYR A 85 8.89 -3.36 12.72
C TYR A 85 7.73 -3.66 13.67
N TYR A 86 6.49 -3.56 13.19
CA TYR A 86 5.32 -3.85 14.01
C TYR A 86 5.23 -5.32 14.41
N LEU A 87 5.59 -6.26 13.53
CA LEU A 87 5.73 -7.68 13.87
C LEU A 87 6.82 -7.92 14.94
N ALA A 88 7.97 -7.23 14.84
CA ALA A 88 9.05 -7.36 15.81
C ALA A 88 8.64 -6.91 17.22
N SER A 89 7.67 -5.98 17.33
CA SER A 89 7.11 -5.55 18.62
C SER A 89 6.38 -6.68 19.39
N PHE A 90 5.89 -7.72 18.71
CA PHE A 90 5.32 -8.92 19.36
C PHE A 90 6.38 -9.89 19.91
N GLY A 91 7.67 -9.59 19.67
CA GLY A 91 8.80 -10.37 20.16
C GLY A 91 9.19 -11.52 19.24
N LYS A 92 10.01 -12.44 19.78
CA LYS A 92 10.73 -13.46 18.98
C LYS A 92 9.90 -14.67 18.52
N LYS A 93 8.64 -14.80 18.97
CA LYS A 93 7.78 -15.97 18.68
C LYS A 93 6.39 -15.53 18.24
N VAL A 94 6.33 -14.94 17.05
CA VAL A 94 5.11 -14.43 16.42
C VAL A 94 4.17 -15.59 16.06
N LYS A 95 2.89 -15.44 16.41
CA LYS A 95 1.80 -16.39 16.14
C LYS A 95 0.95 -15.94 14.95
N GLY A 96 0.24 -16.86 14.30
CA GLY A 96 -0.54 -16.50 13.11
C GLY A 96 -1.65 -15.48 13.37
N ASN A 97 -2.27 -15.45 14.55
CA ASN A 97 -3.22 -14.39 14.92
C ASN A 97 -2.55 -13.00 15.02
N GLU A 98 -1.29 -12.92 15.42
CA GLU A 98 -0.50 -11.68 15.48
C GLU A 98 -0.12 -11.23 14.05
N VAL A 99 0.21 -12.18 13.16
CA VAL A 99 0.42 -11.91 11.72
C VAL A 99 -0.85 -11.36 11.08
N ARG A 100 -2.02 -11.98 11.31
CA ARG A 100 -3.31 -11.52 10.78
C ARG A 100 -3.68 -10.14 11.33
N CYS A 101 -3.47 -9.90 12.63
CA CYS A 101 -3.62 -8.58 13.24
C CYS A 101 -2.71 -7.52 12.59
N ALA A 102 -1.44 -7.84 12.33
CA ALA A 102 -0.51 -6.91 11.69
C ALA A 102 -0.88 -6.60 10.24
N VAL A 103 -1.36 -7.60 9.48
CA VAL A 103 -1.84 -7.36 8.11
C VAL A 103 -3.04 -6.41 8.13
N LYS A 104 -3.99 -6.62 9.04
CA LYS A 104 -5.14 -5.72 9.21
C LYS A 104 -4.73 -4.31 9.65
N ASP A 105 -3.91 -4.19 10.69
CA ASP A 105 -3.51 -2.89 11.27
C ASP A 105 -2.65 -2.02 10.32
N ILE A 106 -1.99 -2.60 9.30
CA ILE A 106 -1.07 -1.88 8.38
C ILE A 106 -1.60 -1.79 6.93
N PHE A 107 -2.32 -2.80 6.46
CA PHE A 107 -2.80 -2.89 5.08
C PHE A 107 -4.33 -2.82 4.95
N ASP A 108 -5.08 -2.75 6.06
CA ASP A 108 -6.56 -2.78 6.12
C ASP A 108 -7.20 -4.05 5.49
N ILE A 109 -6.44 -5.14 5.42
CA ILE A 109 -6.90 -6.43 4.85
C ILE A 109 -7.22 -7.41 5.98
N ASP A 110 -8.46 -7.89 6.01
CA ASP A 110 -8.92 -8.84 7.04
C ASP A 110 -8.71 -10.29 6.58
N LEU A 111 -7.56 -10.87 6.98
CA LEU A 111 -7.24 -12.26 6.65
C LEU A 111 -8.18 -13.29 7.32
N ASP A 112 -8.80 -12.96 8.47
CA ASP A 112 -9.79 -13.83 9.10
C ASP A 112 -11.09 -13.88 8.26
N LEU A 113 -11.51 -12.74 7.68
CA LEU A 113 -12.60 -12.68 6.71
C LEU A 113 -12.27 -13.47 5.42
N VAL A 114 -11.05 -13.33 4.90
CA VAL A 114 -10.57 -14.10 3.74
C VAL A 114 -10.63 -15.60 4.02
N SER A 115 -10.17 -16.04 5.20
CA SER A 115 -10.26 -17.45 5.61
C SER A 115 -11.69 -17.94 5.83
N LYS A 116 -12.58 -17.09 6.36
CA LYS A 116 -13.96 -17.45 6.71
C LYS A 116 -14.82 -17.69 5.48
N ASN A 117 -14.66 -16.86 4.45
CA ASN A 117 -15.45 -16.92 3.22
C ASN A 117 -14.79 -17.75 2.10
N ASP A 118 -13.65 -18.38 2.39
CA ASP A 118 -12.76 -19.04 1.44
C ASP A 118 -12.36 -18.17 0.22
N TYR A 119 -12.20 -16.86 0.46
CA TYR A 119 -11.69 -15.93 -0.54
C TYR A 119 -10.16 -16.10 -0.70
N GLY A 120 -9.58 -15.39 -1.67
CA GLY A 120 -8.15 -15.51 -1.99
C GLY A 120 -7.89 -16.52 -3.11
N SER A 121 -6.78 -17.26 -3.04
CA SER A 121 -6.44 -18.30 -4.02
C SER A 121 -7.23 -19.58 -3.75
N LYS A 122 -7.93 -20.09 -4.76
CA LYS A 122 -8.49 -21.45 -4.79
C LYS A 122 -7.42 -22.38 -5.36
N LEU A 123 -6.81 -23.19 -4.48
CA LEU A 123 -5.72 -24.09 -4.85
C LEU A 123 -6.19 -25.54 -4.74
N ALA A 124 -5.90 -26.36 -5.76
CA ALA A 124 -6.08 -27.81 -5.66
C ALA A 124 -5.14 -28.44 -4.61
N ILE A 125 -3.97 -27.82 -4.40
CA ILE A 125 -2.99 -28.17 -3.37
C ILE A 125 -2.10 -26.94 -3.08
N TYR A 126 -1.67 -26.73 -1.83
CA TYR A 126 -0.70 -25.68 -1.51
C TYR A 126 0.68 -25.97 -2.14
N PRO A 127 1.55 -24.94 -2.33
CA PRO A 127 2.92 -25.15 -2.80
C PRO A 127 3.69 -26.17 -1.94
N ALA A 128 4.60 -26.93 -2.56
CA ALA A 128 5.31 -28.03 -1.89
C ALA A 128 5.94 -27.67 -0.52
N PRO A 129 6.63 -26.52 -0.33
CA PRO A 129 7.18 -26.15 0.98
C PRO A 129 6.13 -26.00 2.10
N ILE A 130 4.91 -25.58 1.74
CA ILE A 130 3.78 -25.49 2.66
C ILE A 130 3.27 -26.90 3.02
N MET A 131 3.04 -27.74 2.01
CA MET A 131 2.54 -29.11 2.21
C MET A 131 3.50 -29.97 3.03
N GLU A 132 4.81 -29.88 2.79
CA GLU A 132 5.83 -30.64 3.52
C GLU A 132 5.79 -30.35 5.03
N ILE A 133 5.76 -29.08 5.41
CA ILE A 133 5.69 -28.64 6.81
C ILE A 133 4.35 -29.06 7.45
N LEU A 134 3.23 -28.93 6.73
CA LEU A 134 1.91 -29.32 7.24
C LEU A 134 1.80 -30.84 7.46
N ARG A 135 2.32 -31.66 6.54
CA ARG A 135 2.41 -33.12 6.70
C ARG A 135 3.21 -33.51 7.94
N VAL A 136 4.35 -32.86 8.18
CA VAL A 136 5.15 -33.05 9.40
C VAL A 136 4.35 -32.66 10.66
N SER A 137 3.61 -31.55 10.63
CA SER A 137 2.73 -31.13 11.75
C SER A 137 1.63 -32.15 12.09
N LEU A 138 1.24 -32.97 11.11
CA LEU A 138 0.27 -34.07 11.25
C LEU A 138 0.93 -35.43 11.52
N LYS A 139 2.20 -35.44 11.93
CA LYS A 139 3.04 -36.62 12.19
C LYS A 139 3.14 -37.56 10.98
N GLN A 140 3.33 -37.00 9.80
CA GLN A 140 3.62 -37.74 8.56
C GLN A 140 5.04 -37.39 8.06
N ALA A 141 5.57 -38.21 7.15
CA ALA A 141 6.76 -37.83 6.39
C ALA A 141 6.44 -36.61 5.48
N PRO A 142 7.39 -35.71 5.19
CA PRO A 142 7.14 -34.51 4.38
C PRO A 142 6.65 -34.84 2.96
N THR A 143 7.01 -36.01 2.42
CA THR A 143 6.57 -36.51 1.10
C THR A 143 5.27 -37.34 1.13
N SER A 144 4.68 -37.58 2.31
CA SER A 144 3.51 -38.46 2.45
C SER A 144 2.19 -37.73 2.22
N THR A 145 1.54 -38.02 1.09
CA THR A 145 0.26 -37.41 0.68
C THR A 145 -0.98 -37.89 1.45
N LYS A 146 -0.82 -38.86 2.36
CA LYS A 146 -1.93 -39.55 3.10
C LYS A 146 -2.90 -38.65 3.88
N LYS A 147 -2.55 -37.38 4.10
CA LYS A 147 -3.38 -36.40 4.82
C LYS A 147 -3.58 -35.11 4.04
N ASP A 148 -3.31 -35.11 2.74
CA ASP A 148 -3.41 -33.90 1.91
C ASP A 148 -4.85 -33.41 1.83
N GLU A 149 -5.84 -34.30 1.67
CA GLU A 149 -7.27 -33.96 1.74
C GLU A 149 -7.64 -33.30 3.09
N LEU A 150 -7.12 -33.82 4.20
CA LEU A 150 -7.33 -33.23 5.52
C LEU A 150 -6.70 -31.84 5.62
N ILE A 151 -5.49 -31.63 5.07
CA ILE A 151 -4.82 -30.33 5.01
C ILE A 151 -5.65 -29.34 4.18
N MET A 152 -6.14 -29.76 3.01
CA MET A 152 -6.94 -28.91 2.12
C MET A 152 -8.36 -28.62 2.67
N SER A 153 -8.86 -29.43 3.61
CA SER A 153 -10.12 -29.17 4.32
C SER A 153 -9.99 -28.19 5.51
N MET A 154 -8.78 -27.82 5.91
CA MET A 154 -8.56 -26.85 6.98
C MET A 154 -8.84 -25.43 6.52
N SER A 155 -9.30 -24.58 7.45
CA SER A 155 -9.33 -23.14 7.21
C SER A 155 -7.93 -22.58 6.96
N LYS A 156 -7.80 -21.56 6.10
CA LYS A 156 -6.54 -20.84 5.82
C LYS A 156 -5.86 -20.35 7.10
N ASN A 157 -6.65 -19.94 8.10
CA ASN A 157 -6.18 -19.62 9.45
C ASN A 157 -5.51 -20.80 10.16
N GLU A 158 -6.15 -21.97 10.20
CA GLU A 158 -5.58 -23.17 10.82
C GLU A 158 -4.31 -23.63 10.09
N VAL A 159 -4.28 -23.54 8.76
CA VAL A 159 -3.09 -23.83 7.94
C VAL A 159 -1.91 -22.93 8.35
N MET A 160 -2.13 -21.62 8.46
CA MET A 160 -1.11 -20.67 8.92
C MET A 160 -0.66 -20.95 10.36
N ASP A 161 -1.61 -21.13 11.29
CA ASP A 161 -1.31 -21.34 12.71
C ASP A 161 -0.51 -22.64 12.94
N ARG A 162 -0.81 -23.70 12.16
CA ARG A 162 -0.03 -24.96 12.15
C ARG A 162 1.36 -24.79 11.55
N TYR A 163 1.48 -24.11 10.42
CA TYR A 163 2.76 -23.89 9.73
C TYR A 163 3.74 -23.11 10.61
N ILE A 164 3.28 -22.00 11.21
CA ILE A 164 4.08 -21.16 12.11
C ILE A 164 4.52 -21.96 13.34
N LYS A 165 3.60 -22.72 13.95
CA LYS A 165 3.92 -23.58 15.10
C LYS A 165 4.93 -24.68 14.76
N GLN A 166 4.82 -25.30 13.59
CA GLN A 166 5.76 -26.32 13.14
C GLN A 166 7.16 -25.74 12.80
N SER A 167 7.23 -24.43 12.57
CA SER A 167 8.45 -23.65 12.37
C SER A 167 8.99 -23.03 13.68
N ASP A 168 8.58 -23.55 14.84
CA ASP A 168 8.85 -23.04 16.21
C ASP A 168 8.64 -21.52 16.39
N TYR A 169 7.68 -20.95 15.65
CA TYR A 169 7.35 -19.51 15.68
C TYR A 169 8.53 -18.59 15.27
N ALA A 170 9.56 -19.13 14.62
CA ALA A 170 10.83 -18.47 14.34
C ALA A 170 10.94 -17.93 12.89
N LEU A 171 9.82 -17.60 12.26
CA LEU A 171 9.78 -17.07 10.89
C LEU A 171 10.07 -15.57 10.87
N THR A 172 10.91 -15.15 9.94
CA THR A 172 11.19 -13.73 9.65
C THR A 172 9.99 -13.04 8.99
N GLY A 173 9.93 -11.70 9.03
CA GLY A 173 8.89 -10.92 8.34
C GLY A 173 8.77 -11.29 6.84
N VAL A 174 9.89 -11.45 6.13
CA VAL A 174 9.90 -11.89 4.72
C VAL A 174 9.25 -13.26 4.54
N GLN A 175 9.59 -14.24 5.40
CA GLN A 175 8.96 -15.57 5.36
C GLN A 175 7.46 -15.52 5.71
N LEU A 176 7.06 -14.67 6.65
CA LEU A 176 5.65 -14.46 7.01
C LEU A 176 4.88 -13.78 5.87
N SER A 177 5.48 -12.84 5.15
CA SER A 177 4.85 -12.21 3.97
C SER A 177 4.67 -13.21 2.82
N LEU A 178 5.65 -14.10 2.61
CA LEU A 178 5.52 -15.19 1.64
C LEU A 178 4.44 -16.19 2.06
N LEU A 179 4.35 -16.52 3.35
CA LEU A 179 3.31 -17.40 3.90
C LEU A 179 1.90 -16.82 3.74
N VAL A 180 1.73 -15.52 4.01
CA VAL A 180 0.46 -14.80 3.75
C VAL A 180 0.07 -14.92 2.28
N ASN A 181 1.01 -14.69 1.35
CA ASN A 181 0.73 -14.82 -0.08
C ASN A 181 0.38 -16.27 -0.47
N GLN A 182 1.14 -17.27 -0.01
CA GLN A 182 0.95 -18.67 -0.38
C GLN A 182 -0.34 -19.31 0.18
N ILE A 183 -0.86 -18.83 1.31
CA ILE A 183 -2.10 -19.34 1.92
C ILE A 183 -3.33 -18.50 1.52
N PHE A 184 -3.22 -17.17 1.50
CA PHE A 184 -4.35 -16.27 1.33
C PHE A 184 -4.42 -15.60 -0.06
N GLY A 185 -3.37 -15.70 -0.88
CA GLY A 185 -3.27 -14.99 -2.15
C GLY A 185 -3.04 -13.48 -2.01
N VAL A 186 -2.55 -13.03 -0.85
CA VAL A 186 -2.36 -11.60 -0.53
C VAL A 186 -0.87 -11.25 -0.61
N ASN A 187 -0.48 -10.52 -1.66
CA ASN A 187 0.91 -10.12 -1.90
C ASN A 187 1.26 -8.79 -1.19
N LEU A 188 1.51 -8.83 0.12
CA LEU A 188 1.82 -7.65 0.94
C LEU A 188 2.99 -6.80 0.38
N MET A 189 4.00 -7.44 -0.23
CA MET A 189 5.13 -6.74 -0.83
C MET A 189 4.70 -5.98 -2.09
N GLY A 190 3.93 -6.61 -2.97
CA GLY A 190 3.33 -5.95 -4.14
C GLY A 190 2.44 -4.77 -3.72
N ILE A 191 1.57 -4.98 -2.73
CA ILE A 191 0.68 -3.95 -2.17
C ILE A 191 1.49 -2.77 -1.63
N SER A 192 2.54 -3.02 -0.84
CA SER A 192 3.43 -1.97 -0.34
C SER A 192 4.22 -1.24 -1.43
N SER A 193 4.36 -1.79 -2.64
CA SER A 193 5.04 -1.12 -3.77
C SER A 193 4.10 -0.23 -4.60
N LEU A 194 2.78 -0.42 -4.42
CA LEU A 194 1.71 0.36 -5.04
C LEU A 194 1.28 1.56 -4.19
N ASP A 195 1.78 1.66 -2.96
CA ASP A 195 1.48 2.78 -2.07
C ASP A 195 1.98 4.11 -2.67
N GLY A 196 1.10 5.12 -2.70
CA GLY A 196 1.37 6.39 -3.38
C GLY A 196 1.50 6.30 -4.91
N LYS A 197 1.11 5.20 -5.56
CA LYS A 197 1.13 5.05 -7.03
C LYS A 197 -0.15 5.50 -7.73
N GLN A 198 -1.05 6.20 -7.03
CA GLN A 198 -2.29 6.76 -7.57
C GLN A 198 -3.18 5.71 -8.28
N LEU A 199 -3.13 4.47 -7.79
CA LEU A 199 -3.88 3.32 -8.31
C LEU A 199 -4.66 2.71 -7.15
N ALA A 200 -5.98 2.94 -7.15
CA ALA A 200 -6.89 2.25 -6.25
C ALA A 200 -7.05 0.80 -6.73
N ILE A 201 -7.01 -0.15 -5.79
CA ILE A 201 -7.32 -1.56 -6.07
C ILE A 201 -8.37 -2.03 -5.07
N ASN A 202 -9.54 -2.42 -5.57
CA ASN A 202 -10.50 -3.25 -4.83
C ASN A 202 -10.39 -4.69 -5.35
N SER A 203 -10.21 -5.65 -4.45
CA SER A 203 -10.27 -7.07 -4.82
C SER A 203 -11.11 -7.83 -3.83
N LYS A 204 -12.06 -8.61 -4.35
CA LYS A 204 -12.92 -9.50 -3.57
C LYS A 204 -13.69 -8.77 -2.47
N GLY A 205 -14.13 -7.54 -2.78
CA GLY A 205 -14.91 -6.68 -1.88
C GLY A 205 -14.09 -5.99 -0.79
N GLN A 206 -12.76 -6.01 -0.86
CA GLN A 206 -11.86 -5.34 0.08
C GLN A 206 -10.96 -4.35 -0.67
N TRP A 207 -10.73 -3.19 -0.06
CA TRP A 207 -9.70 -2.26 -0.50
C TRP A 207 -8.33 -2.86 -0.22
N ILE A 208 -7.50 -2.95 -1.26
CA ILE A 208 -6.15 -3.50 -1.20
C ILE A 208 -5.13 -2.36 -1.20
N VAL A 209 -5.39 -1.34 -2.02
CA VAL A 209 -4.74 -0.02 -2.00
C VAL A 209 -5.81 1.02 -2.29
N LYS A 210 -5.77 2.14 -1.58
CA LYS A 210 -6.59 3.32 -1.87
C LYS A 210 -5.93 4.56 -1.27
N GLY A 211 -5.93 5.65 -2.04
CA GLY A 211 -5.58 7.00 -1.65
C GLY A 211 -6.58 8.02 -2.20
N GLU A 212 -6.52 9.25 -1.73
CA GLU A 212 -7.44 10.32 -2.17
C GLU A 212 -7.12 10.83 -3.59
N GLN A 213 -5.86 10.73 -3.98
CA GLN A 213 -5.34 11.18 -5.27
C GLN A 213 -5.20 10.05 -6.31
N ASP A 214 -5.95 8.95 -6.14
CA ASP A 214 -5.92 7.84 -7.09
C ASP A 214 -6.56 8.25 -8.43
N LEU A 215 -5.78 8.12 -9.51
CA LEU A 215 -6.15 8.47 -10.88
C LEU A 215 -6.92 7.35 -11.58
N ILE A 216 -6.69 6.10 -11.18
CA ILE A 216 -7.31 4.91 -11.77
C ILE A 216 -7.80 3.98 -10.65
N LEU A 217 -8.95 3.36 -10.87
CA LEU A 217 -9.49 2.29 -10.04
C LEU A 217 -9.48 0.96 -10.79
N LEU A 218 -8.87 -0.06 -10.20
CA LEU A 218 -8.93 -1.46 -10.61
C LEU A 218 -9.83 -2.22 -9.62
N GLU A 219 -10.84 -2.93 -10.13
CA GLU A 219 -11.76 -3.75 -9.33
C GLU A 219 -11.78 -5.20 -9.83
N SER A 220 -11.79 -6.18 -8.93
CA SER A 220 -12.05 -7.60 -9.27
C SER A 220 -13.32 -8.13 -8.60
N SER A 221 -14.02 -9.04 -9.28
CA SER A 221 -15.12 -9.80 -8.68
C SER A 221 -14.67 -10.65 -7.48
N LEU A 222 -15.64 -11.15 -6.71
CA LEU A 222 -15.42 -12.02 -5.55
C LEU A 222 -14.74 -13.35 -5.90
N ASP A 223 -15.01 -13.88 -7.09
CA ASP A 223 -14.41 -15.09 -7.66
C ASP A 223 -13.14 -14.81 -8.51
N ASP A 224 -12.76 -13.54 -8.65
CA ASP A 224 -11.56 -13.10 -9.40
C ASP A 224 -11.64 -13.43 -10.90
N VAL A 225 -12.83 -13.64 -11.46
CA VAL A 225 -13.07 -14.00 -12.88
C VAL A 225 -13.27 -12.76 -13.76
N ASP A 226 -13.87 -11.71 -13.17
CA ASP A 226 -14.16 -10.43 -13.80
C ASP A 226 -13.24 -9.34 -13.25
N VAL A 227 -12.76 -8.46 -14.14
CA VAL A 227 -11.89 -7.32 -13.82
C VAL A 227 -12.45 -6.06 -14.49
N PHE A 228 -12.52 -4.98 -13.75
CA PHE A 228 -12.99 -3.67 -14.20
C PHE A 228 -11.91 -2.61 -13.97
N VAL A 229 -11.76 -1.68 -14.90
CA VAL A 229 -10.91 -0.49 -14.77
C VAL A 229 -11.77 0.74 -15.03
N TYR A 230 -11.67 1.73 -14.12
CA TYR A 230 -12.41 2.99 -14.16
C TYR A 230 -11.44 4.17 -13.99
N ALA A 231 -11.86 5.36 -14.43
CA ALA A 231 -11.25 6.61 -14.01
C ALA A 231 -11.45 6.81 -12.49
N GLY A 232 -10.40 7.23 -11.79
CA GLY A 232 -10.49 7.68 -10.40
C GLY A 232 -10.95 9.14 -10.33
N PRO A 233 -11.57 9.60 -9.21
CA PRO A 233 -12.06 10.98 -9.10
C PRO A 233 -11.00 12.04 -9.37
N TYR A 234 -9.75 11.79 -8.95
CA TYR A 234 -8.64 12.73 -9.12
C TYR A 234 -8.20 12.90 -10.58
N LEU A 235 -8.57 11.99 -11.48
CA LEU A 235 -8.28 12.12 -12.91
C LEU A 235 -9.08 13.28 -13.53
N GLU A 236 -10.32 13.51 -13.08
CA GLU A 236 -11.12 14.65 -13.52
C GLU A 236 -10.50 15.98 -13.07
N GLU A 237 -10.04 16.06 -11.82
CA GLU A 237 -9.37 17.25 -11.29
C GLU A 237 -8.10 17.60 -12.07
N LEU A 238 -7.34 16.60 -12.50
CA LEU A 238 -6.09 16.77 -13.22
C LEU A 238 -6.27 17.03 -14.72
N THR A 239 -7.26 16.40 -15.37
CA THR A 239 -7.42 16.40 -16.84
C THR A 239 -8.62 17.20 -17.35
N GLY A 240 -9.54 17.59 -16.46
CA GLY A 240 -10.80 18.24 -16.81
C GLY A 240 -11.86 17.30 -17.42
N THR A 241 -11.63 15.97 -17.40
CA THR A 241 -12.59 14.99 -17.94
C THR A 241 -12.75 13.78 -17.01
N LYS A 242 -13.98 13.27 -16.92
CA LYS A 242 -14.30 11.99 -16.25
C LYS A 242 -13.93 10.77 -17.09
N ALA A 243 -13.88 10.96 -18.42
CA ALA A 243 -13.72 9.88 -19.39
C ALA A 243 -12.40 9.12 -19.20
N LEU A 244 -12.45 7.79 -19.32
CA LEU A 244 -11.22 7.00 -19.48
C LEU A 244 -10.43 7.47 -20.71
N PRO A 245 -9.12 7.79 -20.58
CA PRO A 245 -8.34 8.27 -21.71
C PRO A 245 -8.19 7.24 -22.83
N GLU A 246 -8.34 7.70 -24.07
CA GLU A 246 -8.30 6.86 -25.28
C GLU A 246 -7.04 5.99 -25.38
N GLU A 247 -5.87 6.53 -24.99
CA GLU A 247 -4.62 5.79 -24.94
C GLU A 247 -4.68 4.58 -23.99
N LEU A 248 -5.33 4.72 -22.84
CA LEU A 248 -5.50 3.63 -21.87
C LEU A 248 -6.52 2.59 -22.38
N ILE A 249 -7.60 3.05 -23.03
CA ILE A 249 -8.58 2.19 -23.71
C ILE A 249 -7.88 1.34 -24.78
N VAL A 250 -7.05 1.94 -25.64
CA VAL A 250 -6.28 1.22 -26.66
C VAL A 250 -5.28 0.23 -26.05
N LYS A 251 -4.51 0.64 -25.02
CA LYS A 251 -3.53 -0.23 -24.35
C LYS A 251 -4.18 -1.47 -23.72
N LEU A 252 -5.36 -1.34 -23.09
CA LEU A 252 -6.04 -2.46 -22.42
C LEU A 252 -6.91 -3.31 -23.36
N THR A 253 -7.56 -2.72 -24.36
CA THR A 253 -8.32 -3.49 -25.36
C THR A 253 -7.41 -4.41 -26.19
N ALA A 254 -6.16 -4.00 -26.44
CA ALA A 254 -5.14 -4.83 -27.08
C ALA A 254 -4.79 -6.12 -26.32
N ILE A 255 -5.10 -6.22 -25.02
CA ILE A 255 -4.92 -7.43 -24.20
C ILE A 255 -6.24 -8.12 -23.82
N GLY A 256 -7.35 -7.75 -24.47
CA GLY A 256 -8.63 -8.44 -24.35
C GLY A 256 -9.68 -7.77 -23.45
N PHE A 257 -9.44 -6.56 -22.94
CA PHE A 257 -10.52 -5.79 -22.34
C PHE A 257 -11.52 -5.30 -23.41
N VAL A 258 -12.76 -5.10 -23.00
CA VAL A 258 -13.83 -4.49 -23.79
C VAL A 258 -14.22 -3.17 -23.11
N TYR A 259 -14.22 -2.07 -23.86
CA TYR A 259 -14.71 -0.80 -23.35
C TYR A 259 -16.24 -0.78 -23.34
N GLN A 260 -16.83 -0.36 -22.23
CA GLN A 260 -18.28 -0.27 -22.01
C GLN A 260 -18.69 1.18 -21.88
N GLU A 261 -18.98 1.83 -23.02
CA GLU A 261 -19.34 3.25 -23.12
C GLU A 261 -20.45 3.67 -22.13
N GLU A 262 -21.48 2.84 -21.95
CA GLU A 262 -22.60 3.10 -21.03
C GLU A 262 -22.18 3.33 -19.57
N ASN A 263 -21.02 2.79 -19.17
CA ASN A 263 -20.53 2.81 -17.79
C ASN A 263 -19.12 3.42 -17.68
N ASP A 264 -18.58 3.99 -18.77
CA ASP A 264 -17.22 4.58 -18.86
C ASP A 264 -16.13 3.73 -18.18
N ARG A 265 -16.09 2.45 -18.55
CA ARG A 265 -15.18 1.47 -17.94
C ARG A 265 -14.64 0.46 -18.93
N LEU A 266 -13.47 -0.06 -18.64
CA LEU A 266 -12.89 -1.21 -19.33
C LEU A 266 -13.21 -2.47 -18.53
N TYR A 267 -13.71 -3.51 -19.21
CA TYR A 267 -14.13 -4.77 -18.61
C TYR A 267 -13.38 -5.95 -19.23
N TYR A 268 -12.89 -6.86 -18.41
CA TYR A 268 -12.32 -8.13 -18.81
C TYR A 268 -12.99 -9.26 -18.04
N ARG A 269 -13.23 -10.38 -18.73
CA ARG A 269 -13.65 -11.64 -18.13
C ARG A 269 -12.73 -12.74 -18.63
N ASN A 270 -12.22 -13.58 -17.74
CA ASN A 270 -11.42 -14.73 -18.17
C ASN A 270 -12.30 -15.67 -19.04
N PRO A 271 -11.92 -15.96 -20.30
CA PRO A 271 -12.71 -16.81 -21.19
C PRO A 271 -12.90 -18.26 -20.68
N THR A 272 -12.04 -18.76 -19.79
CA THR A 272 -12.20 -20.09 -19.18
C THR A 272 -13.21 -20.11 -18.03
N GLY A 273 -13.63 -18.95 -17.52
CA GLY A 273 -14.44 -18.83 -16.31
C GLY A 273 -13.67 -19.09 -15.01
N GLU A 274 -12.35 -19.28 -15.09
CA GLU A 274 -11.46 -19.42 -13.93
C GLU A 274 -10.99 -18.04 -13.44
N SER A 275 -10.44 -17.97 -12.23
CA SER A 275 -9.81 -16.75 -11.71
C SER A 275 -8.69 -16.25 -12.64
N VAL A 276 -8.57 -14.94 -12.80
CA VAL A 276 -7.58 -14.31 -13.69
C VAL A 276 -6.15 -14.69 -13.25
N PRO A 277 -5.29 -15.19 -14.17
CA PRO A 277 -3.92 -15.57 -13.83
C PRO A 277 -3.08 -14.40 -13.34
N ASP A 278 -2.22 -14.62 -12.33
CA ASP A 278 -1.39 -13.56 -11.73
C ASP A 278 -0.44 -12.90 -12.72
N ALA A 279 0.03 -13.62 -13.75
CA ALA A 279 0.83 -13.04 -14.83
C ALA A 279 0.05 -11.99 -15.64
N PHE A 280 -1.24 -12.21 -15.89
CA PHE A 280 -2.12 -11.26 -16.55
C PHE A 280 -2.44 -10.07 -15.64
N LYS A 281 -2.71 -10.31 -14.34
CA LYS A 281 -2.87 -9.23 -13.34
C LYS A 281 -1.64 -8.32 -13.29
N GLY A 282 -0.44 -8.91 -13.29
CA GLY A 282 0.83 -8.18 -13.35
C GLY A 282 0.97 -7.34 -14.62
N GLN A 283 0.56 -7.86 -15.78
CA GLN A 283 0.53 -7.12 -17.04
C GLN A 283 -0.44 -5.93 -16.99
N VAL A 284 -1.66 -6.13 -16.49
CA VAL A 284 -2.67 -5.06 -16.32
C VAL A 284 -2.12 -3.96 -15.41
N ILE A 285 -1.66 -4.31 -14.21
CA ILE A 285 -1.09 -3.35 -13.26
C ILE A 285 0.10 -2.60 -13.87
N GLY A 286 0.97 -3.28 -14.63
CA GLY A 286 2.08 -2.64 -15.36
C GLY A 286 1.63 -1.58 -16.37
N ILE A 287 0.55 -1.86 -17.12
CA ILE A 287 -0.05 -0.88 -18.06
C ILE A 287 -0.63 0.31 -17.31
N LEU A 288 -1.38 0.08 -16.22
CA LEU A 288 -1.97 1.15 -15.41
C LEU A 288 -0.91 2.07 -14.80
N LEU A 289 0.15 1.50 -14.23
CA LEU A 289 1.27 2.26 -13.65
C LEU A 289 2.06 3.04 -14.70
N GLY A 290 2.24 2.48 -15.91
CA GLY A 290 2.86 3.17 -17.03
C GLY A 290 2.05 4.40 -17.44
N PHE A 291 0.73 4.24 -17.62
CA PHE A 291 -0.18 5.34 -17.91
C PHE A 291 -0.18 6.44 -16.82
N ILE A 292 -0.22 6.05 -15.53
CA ILE A 292 -0.16 7.00 -14.41
C ILE A 292 1.14 7.82 -14.44
N ALA A 293 2.27 7.18 -14.72
CA ALA A 293 3.56 7.87 -14.86
C ALA A 293 3.59 8.84 -16.07
N GLU A 294 2.99 8.45 -17.20
CA GLU A 294 2.86 9.30 -18.40
C GLU A 294 1.98 10.54 -18.19
N VAL A 295 0.95 10.45 -17.33
CA VAL A 295 0.05 11.57 -17.00
C VAL A 295 0.68 12.51 -15.97
N THR A 296 1.30 11.97 -14.92
CA THR A 296 1.91 12.76 -13.83
C THR A 296 3.23 13.44 -14.19
N SER A 297 3.80 13.10 -15.36
CA SER A 297 5.02 13.74 -15.90
C SER A 297 4.74 14.92 -16.85
N ARG A 298 3.49 15.39 -16.97
CA ARG A 298 3.05 16.49 -17.86
C ARG A 298 2.80 17.77 -17.08
#